data_AF-Q4H3D6-F1
#
_entry.id   AF-Q4H3D6-F1
#
_cell.length_a   1.000
_cell.length_b   1.000
_cell.length_c   1.000
_cell.angle_alpha   90.00
_cell.angle_beta   90.00
_cell.angle_gamma   90.00
#
_symmetry.space_group_name_H-M   'P 1'
#
loop_
_entity.id
_entity.type
_entity.pdbx_description
1 polymer ?
#
loop_
_entity_poly.entity_id
_entity_poly.type
_entity_poly.pdbx_seq_one_letter_code
_entity_poly.pdbx_strand_id
1 'polypeptide(L)'
;EKREDQDPDPYDQSSTPERTIDDILKGTPGNEERRKKIEELLKQDPWRAAKHIKNYMARHNIPQREVVDSTGLNQSHLSQHLNKGTPMKNQKRGLLYAWWTKKQDEVAAQFKIARSGMGAEQVEEAAGVSPRARRNRFKWGPASQRILYEAYQHQRNPTKEEREELVKKCNRAECNQRGVSPSHANGLGSNLVTEVRVYNWFANRRK
;
A
#
# COMPACT_ATOMS: atom_id res chain seq x y z
N GLU A 1 41.73 9.59 6.49
CA GLU A 1 40.86 8.48 6.09
C GLU A 1 40.30 7.83 7.36
N LYS A 2 39.15 8.32 7.84
CA LYS A 2 38.54 7.81 9.08
C LYS A 2 37.75 6.55 8.72
N ARG A 3 38.16 5.41 9.28
CA ARG A 3 37.42 4.16 9.23
C ARG A 3 36.11 4.39 10.01
N GLU A 4 34.98 4.32 9.32
CA GLU A 4 33.69 4.16 9.98
C GLU A 4 33.65 2.70 10.46
N ASP A 5 33.81 2.52 11.77
CA ASP A 5 33.59 1.25 12.44
C ASP A 5 32.16 0.76 12.14
N GLN A 6 32.06 -0.38 11.45
CA GLN A 6 30.80 -1.06 11.19
C GLN A 6 30.35 -1.76 12.47
N ASP A 7 29.56 -1.07 13.28
CA ASP A 7 28.77 -1.75 14.30
C ASP A 7 27.78 -2.72 13.62
N PRO A 8 27.72 -3.99 14.07
CA PRO A 8 26.73 -4.94 13.57
C PRO A 8 25.32 -4.45 13.91
N ASP A 9 24.44 -4.42 12.90
CA ASP A 9 23.04 -4.00 13.07
C ASP A 9 22.34 -4.98 14.03
N PRO A 10 21.93 -4.54 15.23
CA PRO A 10 21.39 -5.44 16.25
C PRO A 10 20.05 -6.08 15.85
N TYR A 11 19.49 -5.70 14.70
CA TYR A 11 18.24 -6.24 14.14
C TYR A 11 18.45 -7.21 12.97
N ASP A 12 19.68 -7.49 12.55
CA ASP A 12 20.00 -8.37 11.41
C ASP A 12 20.19 -9.84 11.86
N GLN A 13 19.08 -10.49 12.22
CA GLN A 13 19.03 -11.91 12.57
C GLN A 13 18.29 -12.78 11.53
N SER A 14 18.09 -12.29 10.29
CA SER A 14 17.27 -13.01 9.31
C SER A 14 18.07 -14.00 8.47
N SER A 15 17.69 -15.28 8.52
CA SER A 15 18.17 -16.38 7.65
C SER A 15 17.50 -16.42 6.26
N THR A 16 16.82 -15.34 5.85
CA THR A 16 16.15 -15.26 4.54
C THR A 16 17.16 -14.93 3.44
N PRO A 17 17.13 -15.61 2.29
CA PRO A 17 18.01 -15.29 1.17
C PRO A 17 17.89 -13.81 0.79
N GLU A 18 19.04 -13.14 0.67
CA GLU A 18 19.11 -11.72 0.39
C GLU A 18 18.48 -11.41 -0.97
N ARG A 19 17.32 -10.76 -0.97
CA ARG A 19 16.70 -10.25 -2.20
C ARG A 19 17.50 -9.07 -2.73
N THR A 20 17.61 -8.99 -4.04
CA THR A 20 18.24 -7.88 -4.74
C THR A 20 17.20 -6.90 -5.28
N ILE A 21 17.65 -5.70 -5.68
CA ILE A 21 16.80 -4.74 -6.40
C ILE A 21 16.27 -5.38 -7.70
N ASP A 22 17.08 -6.20 -8.36
CA ASP A 22 16.76 -6.84 -9.62
C ASP A 22 15.63 -7.87 -9.47
N ASP A 23 15.62 -8.61 -8.36
CA ASP A 23 14.53 -9.52 -8.04
C ASP A 23 13.19 -8.78 -7.87
N ILE A 24 13.21 -7.57 -7.30
CA ILE A 24 12.02 -6.74 -7.10
C ILE A 24 11.53 -6.18 -8.44
N LEU A 25 12.45 -5.71 -9.29
CA LEU A 25 12.14 -5.06 -10.57
C LEU A 25 11.89 -6.05 -11.73
N LYS A 26 12.14 -7.35 -11.51
CA LYS A 26 11.96 -8.39 -12.53
C LYS A 26 10.53 -8.37 -13.11
N GLY A 27 10.45 -8.48 -14.44
CA GLY A 27 9.19 -8.58 -15.17
C GLY A 27 8.42 -7.26 -15.34
N THR A 28 9.03 -6.10 -15.06
CA THR A 28 8.40 -4.80 -15.28
C THR A 28 9.13 -3.96 -16.34
N PRO A 29 8.42 -3.30 -17.27
CA PRO A 29 9.04 -2.38 -18.25
C PRO A 29 9.50 -1.09 -17.55
N GLY A 30 10.50 -0.38 -18.12
CA GLY A 30 11.00 0.90 -17.58
C GLY A 30 12.02 0.77 -16.45
N ASN A 31 12.71 -0.37 -16.32
CA ASN A 31 13.63 -0.62 -15.21
C ASN A 31 14.82 0.35 -15.13
N GLU A 32 15.32 0.85 -16.26
CA GLU A 32 16.45 1.78 -16.27
C GLU A 32 16.08 3.13 -15.61
N GLU A 33 14.90 3.68 -15.93
CA GLU A 33 14.40 4.91 -15.31
C GLU A 33 14.13 4.70 -13.82
N ARG A 34 13.56 3.55 -13.43
CA ARG A 34 13.39 3.20 -12.01
C ARG A 34 14.74 3.15 -11.28
N ARG A 35 15.78 2.57 -11.88
CA ARG A 35 17.12 2.54 -11.27
C ARG A 35 17.66 3.94 -11.03
N LYS A 36 17.58 4.83 -12.02
CA LYS A 36 18.00 6.24 -11.87
C LYS A 36 17.25 6.92 -10.71
N LYS A 37 15.93 6.73 -10.64
CA LYS A 37 15.11 7.24 -9.53
C LYS A 37 15.49 6.65 -8.17
N ILE A 38 15.81 5.36 -8.09
CA ILE A 38 16.28 4.70 -6.85
C ILE A 38 17.62 5.30 -6.41
N GLU A 39 18.57 5.49 -7.33
CA GLU A 39 19.87 6.10 -7.03
C GLU A 39 19.73 7.54 -6.54
N GLU A 40 18.83 8.33 -7.15
CA GLU A 40 18.51 9.68 -6.69
C GLU A 40 17.92 9.68 -5.28
N LEU A 41 17.00 8.76 -4.97
CA LEU A 41 16.42 8.63 -3.62
C LEU A 41 17.47 8.19 -2.58
N LEU A 42 18.46 7.39 -2.97
CA LEU A 42 19.55 6.99 -2.08
C LEU A 42 20.48 8.15 -1.72
N LYS A 43 20.61 9.14 -2.61
CA LYS A 43 21.37 10.39 -2.39
C LYS A 43 20.61 11.41 -1.53
N GLN A 44 19.29 11.27 -1.40
CA GLN A 44 18.46 12.16 -0.58
C GLN A 44 18.47 11.77 0.90
N ASP A 45 17.96 12.68 1.75
CA ASP A 45 17.74 12.43 3.17
C ASP A 45 16.89 11.15 3.39
N PRO A 46 17.43 10.12 4.08
CA PRO A 46 16.74 8.84 4.28
C PRO A 46 15.36 9.02 4.93
N TRP A 47 15.26 9.94 5.89
CA TRP A 47 14.06 10.12 6.69
C TRP A 47 12.96 10.84 5.91
N ARG A 48 13.32 11.83 5.08
CA ARG A 48 12.42 12.48 4.13
C ARG A 48 11.84 11.48 3.13
N ALA A 49 12.68 10.63 2.55
CA ALA A 49 12.22 9.57 1.65
C ALA A 49 11.27 8.59 2.37
N ALA A 50 11.62 8.16 3.58
CA ALA A 50 10.78 7.29 4.41
C ALA A 50 9.39 7.91 4.70
N LYS A 51 9.34 9.21 5.02
CA LYS A 51 8.06 9.93 5.21
C LYS A 51 7.22 9.96 3.93
N HIS A 52 7.83 10.21 2.78
CA HIS A 52 7.12 10.19 1.49
C HIS A 52 6.51 8.80 1.21
N ILE A 53 7.28 7.74 1.40
CA ILE A 53 6.83 6.36 1.20
C ILE A 53 5.72 6.01 2.19
N LYS A 54 5.87 6.36 3.48
CA LYS A 54 4.85 6.15 4.50
C LYS A 54 3.54 6.86 4.14
N ASN A 55 3.62 8.13 3.74
CA ASN A 55 2.44 8.91 3.36
C ASN A 55 1.75 8.31 2.14
N TYR A 56 2.52 7.83 1.16
CA TYR A 56 1.99 7.10 0.01
C TYR A 56 1.28 5.82 0.44
N MET A 57 1.90 5.00 1.29
CA MET A 57 1.28 3.78 1.82
C MET A 57 -0.01 4.07 2.57
N ALA A 58 -0.04 5.11 3.40
CA ALA A 58 -1.24 5.51 4.13
C ALA A 58 -2.35 5.99 3.18
N ARG A 59 -2.01 6.82 2.19
CA ARG A 59 -2.95 7.35 1.18
C ARG A 59 -3.59 6.24 0.36
N HIS A 60 -2.82 5.23 -0.03
CA HIS A 60 -3.27 4.10 -0.85
C HIS A 60 -3.70 2.87 -0.01
N ASN A 61 -3.74 3.00 1.32
CA ASN A 61 -4.09 1.95 2.26
C ASN A 61 -3.32 0.63 2.02
N ILE A 62 -2.02 0.76 1.79
CA ILE A 62 -1.09 -0.34 1.52
C ILE A 62 -0.57 -0.88 2.86
N PRO A 63 -0.75 -2.18 3.17
CA PRO A 63 -0.26 -2.75 4.42
C PRO A 63 1.27 -2.86 4.40
N GLN A 64 1.92 -2.56 5.53
CA GLN A 64 3.37 -2.73 5.65
C GLN A 64 3.83 -4.17 5.39
N ARG A 65 2.98 -5.15 5.68
CA ARG A 65 3.24 -6.55 5.38
C ARG A 65 3.54 -6.78 3.89
N GLU A 66 2.85 -6.09 2.98
CA GLU A 66 3.11 -6.22 1.55
C GLU A 66 4.56 -5.84 1.21
N VAL A 67 5.05 -4.74 1.80
CA VAL A 67 6.45 -4.32 1.64
C VAL A 67 7.39 -5.41 2.13
N VAL A 68 7.15 -5.96 3.31
CA VAL A 68 7.97 -7.03 3.91
C VAL A 68 7.96 -8.28 3.02
N ASP A 69 6.80 -8.74 2.59
CA ASP A 69 6.64 -9.94 1.75
C ASP A 69 7.31 -9.75 0.37
N SER A 70 7.34 -8.52 -0.17
CA SER A 70 7.99 -8.18 -1.45
C SER A 70 9.49 -7.89 -1.35
N THR A 71 9.97 -7.34 -0.24
CA THR A 71 11.37 -6.88 -0.10
C THR A 71 12.23 -7.82 0.74
N GLY A 72 11.63 -8.66 1.58
CA GLY A 72 12.36 -9.45 2.58
C GLY A 72 12.93 -8.61 3.74
N LEU A 73 12.52 -7.35 3.89
CA LEU A 73 12.97 -6.50 4.99
C LEU A 73 12.38 -6.96 6.33
N ASN A 74 13.14 -6.79 7.41
CA ASN A 74 12.65 -7.03 8.77
C ASN A 74 11.47 -6.09 9.09
N GLN A 75 10.35 -6.66 9.56
CA GLN A 75 9.11 -5.91 9.80
C GLN A 75 9.28 -4.82 10.87
N SER A 76 9.95 -5.14 11.98
CA SER A 76 10.18 -4.18 13.07
C SER A 76 11.09 -3.06 12.60
N HIS A 77 12.21 -3.39 11.96
CA HIS A 77 13.16 -2.40 11.46
C HIS A 77 12.56 -1.49 10.39
N LEU A 78 11.79 -2.04 9.44
CA LEU A 78 11.04 -1.25 8.47
C LEU A 78 10.04 -0.31 9.16
N SER A 79 9.35 -0.78 10.19
CA SER A 79 8.43 0.05 10.96
C SER A 79 9.12 1.20 11.68
N GLN A 80 10.25 0.93 12.33
CA GLN A 80 11.03 1.97 12.99
C GLN A 80 11.61 2.96 11.99
N HIS A 81 12.14 2.49 10.87
CA HIS A 81 12.66 3.35 9.81
C HIS A 81 11.58 4.25 9.20
N LEU A 82 10.34 3.77 9.01
CA LEU A 82 9.23 4.58 8.47
C LEU A 82 8.57 5.50 9.51
N ASN A 83 8.53 5.12 10.80
CA ASN A 83 7.80 5.86 11.83
C ASN A 83 8.66 6.69 12.77
N LYS A 84 9.94 6.35 12.95
CA LYS A 84 10.86 7.00 13.89
C LYS A 84 12.15 7.52 13.25
N GLY A 85 12.48 7.08 12.03
CA GLY A 85 13.67 7.54 11.32
C GLY A 85 14.94 6.81 11.75
N THR A 86 14.77 5.61 12.31
CA THR A 86 15.89 4.72 12.60
C THR A 86 16.73 4.53 11.33
N PRO A 87 18.05 4.71 11.40
CA PRO A 87 18.93 4.51 10.26
C PRO A 87 18.75 3.12 9.63
N MET A 88 18.87 3.06 8.31
CA MET A 88 18.77 1.83 7.53
C MET A 88 19.84 1.85 6.44
N LYS A 89 20.57 0.73 6.30
CA LYS A 89 21.65 0.56 5.32
C LYS A 89 21.16 0.82 3.89
N ASN A 90 22.04 1.36 3.04
CA ASN A 90 21.71 1.70 1.65
C ASN A 90 21.15 0.52 0.84
N GLN A 91 21.71 -0.68 1.05
CA GLN A 91 21.22 -1.91 0.41
C GLN A 91 19.74 -2.15 0.74
N LYS A 92 19.36 -2.09 2.02
CA LYS A 92 17.98 -2.30 2.49
C LYS A 92 17.07 -1.15 2.06
N ARG A 93 17.54 0.10 2.09
CA ARG A 93 16.81 1.27 1.55
C ARG A 93 16.56 1.13 0.05
N GLY A 94 17.54 0.62 -0.70
CA GLY A 94 17.43 0.33 -2.13
C GLY A 94 16.27 -0.62 -2.44
N LEU A 95 16.12 -1.69 -1.65
CA LEU A 95 14.98 -2.63 -1.77
C LEU A 95 13.64 -1.93 -1.51
N LEU A 96 13.55 -1.11 -0.46
CA LEU A 96 12.36 -0.33 -0.15
C LEU A 96 11.99 0.63 -1.29
N TYR A 97 12.97 1.32 -1.87
CA TYR A 97 12.77 2.28 -2.94
C TYR A 97 12.42 1.59 -4.27
N ALA A 98 13.02 0.44 -4.54
CA ALA A 98 12.68 -0.40 -5.69
C ALA A 98 11.22 -0.87 -5.60
N TRP A 99 10.80 -1.35 -4.44
CA TRP A 99 9.41 -1.70 -4.19
C TRP A 99 8.49 -0.49 -4.37
N TRP A 100 8.83 0.65 -3.77
CA TRP A 100 7.98 1.84 -3.83
C TRP A 100 7.78 2.35 -5.25
N THR A 101 8.85 2.49 -6.04
CA THR A 101 8.79 2.95 -7.43
C THR A 101 7.97 2.00 -8.30
N LYS A 102 8.21 0.69 -8.20
CA LYS A 102 7.38 -0.32 -8.87
C LYS A 102 5.91 -0.23 -8.44
N LYS A 103 5.66 -0.02 -7.15
CA LYS A 103 4.29 0.04 -6.62
C LYS A 103 3.51 1.25 -7.11
N GLN A 104 4.17 2.37 -7.38
CA GLN A 104 3.52 3.54 -7.98
C GLN A 104 2.94 3.20 -9.36
N ASP A 105 3.70 2.48 -10.18
CA ASP A 105 3.28 2.09 -11.52
C ASP A 105 2.18 1.04 -11.48
N GLU A 106 2.26 0.05 -10.58
CA GLU A 106 1.20 -0.94 -10.36
C GLU A 106 -0.13 -0.26 -10.01
N VAL A 107 -0.11 0.67 -9.05
CA VAL A 107 -1.32 1.40 -8.63
C VAL A 107 -1.86 2.25 -9.78
N ALA A 108 -0.99 2.94 -10.53
CA ALA A 108 -1.41 3.71 -11.70
C ALA A 108 -2.05 2.82 -12.78
N ALA A 109 -1.46 1.64 -13.04
CA ALA A 109 -1.99 0.65 -13.98
C ALA A 109 -3.35 0.10 -13.53
N GLN A 110 -3.52 -0.22 -12.25
CA GLN A 110 -4.80 -0.67 -11.68
C GLN A 110 -5.92 0.33 -11.98
N PHE A 111 -5.70 1.62 -11.71
CA PHE A 111 -6.71 2.65 -12.00
C PHE A 111 -6.91 2.88 -13.50
N LYS A 112 -5.88 2.70 -14.33
CA LYS A 112 -5.99 2.77 -15.79
C LYS A 112 -6.86 1.63 -16.33
N ILE A 113 -6.65 0.39 -15.85
CA ILE A 113 -7.41 -0.79 -16.27
C ILE A 113 -8.85 -0.72 -15.75
N ALA A 114 -9.06 -0.18 -14.55
CA ALA A 114 -10.41 0.03 -14.00
C ALA A 114 -11.29 0.95 -14.88
N ARG A 115 -10.69 1.76 -15.77
CA ARG A 115 -11.43 2.55 -16.78
C ARG A 115 -12.15 1.68 -17.80
N SER A 116 -11.68 0.45 -18.02
CA SER A 116 -12.27 -0.50 -18.96
C SER A 116 -13.55 -1.15 -18.43
N GLY A 117 -14.04 -0.76 -17.23
CA GLY A 117 -15.27 -1.29 -16.64
C GLY A 117 -15.15 -2.70 -16.06
N MET A 118 -13.94 -3.26 -16.00
CA MET A 118 -13.66 -4.59 -15.43
C MET A 118 -13.95 -4.62 -13.93
N GLY A 119 -14.31 -5.80 -13.41
CA GLY A 119 -14.50 -6.01 -11.97
C GLY A 119 -13.18 -5.88 -11.19
N ALA A 120 -13.25 -5.51 -9.91
CA ALA A 120 -12.05 -5.22 -9.11
C ALA A 120 -11.03 -6.37 -9.05
N GLU A 121 -11.48 -7.62 -9.01
CA GLU A 121 -10.57 -8.78 -9.03
C GLU A 121 -9.86 -8.94 -10.38
N GLN A 122 -10.57 -8.72 -11.48
CA GLN A 122 -10.01 -8.77 -12.83
C GLN A 122 -9.03 -7.62 -13.07
N VAL A 123 -9.29 -6.44 -12.48
CA VAL A 123 -8.37 -5.30 -12.51
C VAL A 123 -7.06 -5.64 -11.79
N GLU A 124 -7.12 -6.26 -10.61
CA GLU A 124 -5.90 -6.67 -9.88
C GLU A 124 -5.09 -7.71 -10.68
N GLU A 125 -5.75 -8.71 -11.26
CA GLU A 125 -5.10 -9.74 -12.07
C GLU A 125 -4.45 -9.14 -13.34
N ALA A 126 -5.19 -8.31 -14.08
CA ALA A 126 -4.68 -7.64 -15.27
C ALA A 126 -3.56 -6.64 -14.98
N ALA A 127 -3.53 -6.06 -13.78
CA ALA A 127 -2.44 -5.18 -13.33
C ALA A 127 -1.18 -5.94 -12.88
N GLY A 128 -1.15 -7.27 -13.02
CA GLY A 128 0.01 -8.08 -12.67
C GLY A 128 0.11 -8.42 -11.19
N VAL A 129 -0.96 -8.25 -10.40
CA VAL A 129 -1.01 -8.78 -9.03
C VAL A 129 -1.11 -10.30 -9.14
N SER A 130 0.03 -10.98 -8.97
CA SER A 130 0.11 -12.44 -9.13
C SER A 130 -0.95 -13.17 -8.27
N PRO A 131 -1.69 -14.14 -8.83
CA PRO A 131 -2.61 -14.98 -8.06
C PRO A 131 -1.94 -15.77 -6.92
N ARG A 132 -0.62 -16.00 -7.00
CA ARG A 132 0.18 -16.65 -5.96
C ARG A 132 0.63 -15.70 -4.84
N ALA A 133 0.57 -14.38 -5.07
CA ALA A 133 0.75 -13.42 -3.99
C ALA A 133 -0.50 -13.45 -3.12
N ARG A 134 -0.34 -13.61 -1.80
CA ARG A 134 -1.47 -13.51 -0.87
C ARG A 134 -2.16 -12.16 -1.09
N ARG A 135 -3.38 -12.18 -1.60
CA ARG A 135 -4.19 -10.97 -1.79
C ARG A 135 -4.26 -10.21 -0.47
N ASN A 136 -4.13 -8.89 -0.56
CA ASN A 136 -4.18 -8.05 0.63
C ASN A 136 -5.53 -8.19 1.32
N ARG A 137 -5.49 -8.32 2.65
CA ARG A 137 -6.71 -8.25 3.46
C ARG A 137 -7.24 -6.83 3.40
N PHE A 138 -8.55 -6.71 3.18
CA PHE A 138 -9.24 -5.42 3.25
C PHE A 138 -8.98 -4.69 4.57
N LYS A 139 -8.83 -3.38 4.46
CA LYS A 139 -8.73 -2.48 5.60
C LYS A 139 -9.60 -1.25 5.36
N TRP A 140 -10.30 -0.81 6.39
CA TRP A 140 -11.03 0.46 6.35
C TRP A 140 -10.06 1.64 6.32
N GLY A 141 -10.12 2.44 5.25
CA GLY A 141 -9.41 3.71 5.17
C GLY A 141 -10.04 4.79 6.07
N PRO A 142 -9.28 5.81 6.49
CA PRO A 142 -9.76 6.85 7.39
C PRO A 142 -10.94 7.64 6.79
N ALA A 143 -10.94 7.86 5.47
CA ALA A 143 -12.05 8.53 4.79
C ALA A 143 -13.36 7.73 4.90
N SER A 144 -13.34 6.43 4.63
CA SER A 144 -14.50 5.55 4.82
C SER A 144 -14.94 5.47 6.28
N GLN A 145 -13.99 5.35 7.22
CA GLN A 145 -14.32 5.26 8.64
C GLN A 145 -15.08 6.49 9.13
N ARG A 146 -14.67 7.70 8.73
CA ARG A 146 -15.38 8.94 9.11
C ARG A 146 -16.84 8.91 8.68
N ILE A 147 -17.11 8.51 7.43
CA ILE A 147 -18.47 8.39 6.88
C ILE A 147 -19.29 7.35 7.66
N LEU A 148 -18.69 6.20 7.97
CA LEU A 148 -19.37 5.13 8.70
C LEU A 148 -19.69 5.52 10.13
N TYR A 149 -18.78 6.20 10.82
CA TYR A 149 -19.03 6.71 12.18
C TYR A 149 -20.15 7.74 12.21
N GLU A 150 -20.14 8.68 11.27
CA GLU A 150 -21.22 9.67 11.13
C GLU A 150 -22.56 8.98 10.86
N ALA A 151 -22.61 8.05 9.90
CA ALA A 151 -23.83 7.29 9.61
C ALA A 151 -24.33 6.48 10.82
N TYR A 152 -23.42 5.88 11.59
CA TYR A 152 -23.77 5.10 12.79
C TYR A 152 -24.40 5.93 13.90
N GLN A 153 -24.00 7.19 14.04
CA GLN A 153 -24.61 8.11 15.02
C GLN A 153 -26.07 8.39 14.68
N HIS A 154 -26.43 8.42 13.40
CA HIS A 154 -27.80 8.66 12.93
C HIS A 154 -28.63 7.37 12.91
N GLN A 155 -28.07 6.27 12.41
CA GLN A 155 -28.77 5.00 12.22
C GLN A 155 -27.84 3.83 12.57
N ARG A 156 -28.13 3.10 13.65
CA ARG A 156 -27.28 1.97 14.11
C ARG A 156 -27.57 0.65 13.40
N ASN A 157 -28.70 0.55 12.70
CA ASN A 157 -29.08 -0.65 11.96
C ASN A 157 -29.57 -0.33 10.55
N PRO A 158 -28.66 0.03 9.63
CA PRO A 158 -29.04 0.46 8.30
C PRO A 158 -29.62 -0.70 7.47
N THR A 159 -30.62 -0.38 6.64
CA THR A 159 -31.19 -1.31 5.65
C THR A 159 -30.16 -1.65 4.57
N LYS A 160 -30.46 -2.63 3.72
CA LYS A 160 -29.57 -3.01 2.62
C LYS A 160 -29.31 -1.81 1.68
N GLU A 161 -30.36 -1.06 1.38
CA GLU A 161 -30.33 0.12 0.50
C GLU A 161 -29.47 1.23 1.12
N GLU A 162 -29.64 1.50 2.42
CA GLU A 162 -28.79 2.47 3.14
C GLU A 162 -27.32 2.03 3.16
N ARG A 163 -27.05 0.72 3.29
CA ARG A 163 -25.68 0.18 3.20
C ARG A 163 -25.10 0.35 1.81
N GLU A 164 -25.86 0.11 0.75
CA GLU A 164 -25.41 0.34 -0.63
C GLU A 164 -25.08 1.81 -0.90
N GLU A 165 -25.84 2.75 -0.34
CA GLU A 165 -25.50 4.18 -0.40
C GLU A 165 -24.21 4.50 0.36
N LEU A 166 -23.99 3.89 1.53
CA LEU A 166 -22.73 4.02 2.26
C LEU A 166 -21.55 3.45 1.48
N VAL A 167 -21.73 2.33 0.77
CA VAL A 167 -20.70 1.76 -0.11
C VAL A 167 -20.29 2.78 -1.18
N LYS A 168 -21.26 3.39 -1.88
CA LYS A 168 -20.98 4.41 -2.90
C LYS A 168 -20.26 5.62 -2.31
N LYS A 169 -20.72 6.12 -1.16
CA LYS A 169 -20.09 7.26 -0.45
C LYS A 169 -18.65 6.93 -0.02
N CYS A 170 -18.41 5.77 0.57
CA CYS A 170 -17.08 5.35 1.01
C CYS A 170 -16.12 5.19 -0.17
N ASN A 171 -16.52 4.45 -1.21
CA ASN A 171 -15.67 4.25 -2.40
C ASN A 171 -15.34 5.57 -3.10
N ARG A 172 -16.30 6.49 -3.19
CA ARG A 172 -16.06 7.85 -3.70
C ARG A 172 -15.01 8.58 -2.86
N ALA A 173 -15.11 8.52 -1.53
CA ALA A 173 -14.17 9.17 -0.64
C ALA A 173 -12.76 8.55 -0.71
N GLU A 174 -12.65 7.22 -0.80
CA GLU A 174 -11.37 6.52 -0.99
C GLU A 174 -10.70 6.87 -2.32
N CYS A 175 -11.49 6.99 -3.41
CA CYS A 175 -10.98 7.43 -4.71
C CYS A 175 -10.47 8.87 -4.64
N ASN A 176 -11.26 9.79 -4.05
CA ASN A 176 -10.86 11.18 -3.89
C ASN A 176 -9.57 11.30 -3.06
N GLN A 177 -9.46 10.54 -1.96
CA GLN A 177 -8.25 10.52 -1.15
C GLN A 177 -7.02 10.08 -1.96
N ARG A 178 -7.18 9.13 -2.89
CA ARG A 178 -6.11 8.65 -3.79
C ARG A 178 -5.87 9.53 -5.01
N GLY A 179 -6.68 10.58 -5.22
CA GLY A 179 -6.56 11.50 -6.35
C GLY A 179 -7.05 10.91 -7.68
N VAL A 180 -7.98 9.96 -7.63
CA VAL A 180 -8.52 9.28 -8.82
C VAL A 180 -10.03 9.47 -8.92
N SER A 181 -10.57 9.35 -10.14
CA SER A 181 -12.01 9.51 -10.37
C SER A 181 -12.82 8.42 -9.64
N PRO A 182 -13.92 8.79 -8.95
CA PRO A 182 -14.86 7.84 -8.34
C PRO A 182 -15.44 6.82 -9.33
N SER A 183 -15.48 7.14 -10.64
CA SER A 183 -15.95 6.23 -11.69
C SER A 183 -15.07 4.98 -11.84
N HIS A 184 -13.84 5.00 -11.31
CA HIS A 184 -12.87 3.91 -11.43
C HIS A 184 -12.63 3.22 -10.08
N ALA A 185 -13.66 3.17 -9.22
CA ALA A 185 -13.58 2.58 -7.88
C ALA A 185 -13.09 1.11 -7.89
N ASN A 186 -13.32 0.36 -8.97
CA ASN A 186 -12.80 -1.00 -9.11
C ASN A 186 -11.25 -1.06 -9.02
N GLY A 187 -10.55 0.03 -9.33
CA GLY A 187 -9.10 0.15 -9.14
C GLY A 187 -8.66 0.20 -7.68
N LEU A 188 -9.59 0.29 -6.72
CA LEU A 188 -9.31 0.07 -5.29
C LEU A 188 -8.94 -1.39 -4.99
N GLY A 189 -9.31 -2.33 -5.87
CA GLY A 189 -8.96 -3.75 -5.77
C GLY A 189 -9.39 -4.35 -4.43
N SER A 190 -8.45 -4.98 -3.74
CA SER A 190 -8.58 -5.52 -2.38
C SER A 190 -9.17 -4.52 -1.36
N ASN A 191 -9.00 -3.21 -1.57
CA ASN A 191 -9.53 -2.14 -0.72
C ASN A 191 -10.93 -1.63 -1.12
N LEU A 192 -11.58 -2.21 -2.14
CA LEU A 192 -12.93 -1.81 -2.57
C LEU A 192 -13.97 -2.03 -1.46
N VAL A 193 -14.71 -1.01 -1.06
CA VAL A 193 -15.81 -1.17 -0.09
C VAL A 193 -16.97 -1.92 -0.74
N THR A 194 -17.53 -2.90 -0.05
CA THR A 194 -18.69 -3.70 -0.50
C THR A 194 -19.78 -3.68 0.57
N GLU A 195 -21.01 -4.01 0.18
CA GLU A 195 -22.18 -4.02 1.08
C GLU A 195 -21.93 -4.94 2.29
N VAL A 196 -21.42 -6.15 2.06
CA VAL A 196 -21.08 -7.11 3.12
C VAL A 196 -20.04 -6.55 4.09
N ARG A 197 -19.06 -5.77 3.60
CA ARG A 197 -18.07 -5.10 4.45
C ARG A 197 -18.74 -4.07 5.35
N VAL A 198 -19.59 -3.20 4.79
CA VAL A 198 -20.36 -2.21 5.55
C VAL A 198 -21.25 -2.89 6.58
N TYR A 199 -22.01 -3.91 6.19
CA TYR A 199 -22.82 -4.72 7.10
C TYR A 199 -22.00 -5.23 8.30
N ASN A 200 -20.86 -5.85 8.04
CA ASN A 200 -19.98 -6.38 9.09
C ASN A 200 -19.39 -5.27 9.97
N TRP A 201 -19.11 -4.09 9.43
CA TRP A 201 -18.65 -2.95 10.22
C TRP A 201 -19.71 -2.52 11.24
N PHE A 202 -20.97 -2.38 10.81
CA PHE A 202 -22.08 -2.04 11.71
C PHE A 202 -22.33 -3.16 12.73
N ALA A 203 -22.33 -4.41 12.28
CA ALA A 203 -22.55 -5.57 13.15
C ALA A 203 -21.48 -5.66 14.25
N ASN A 204 -20.21 -5.45 13.91
CA ASN A 204 -19.11 -5.45 14.88
C ASN A 204 -19.14 -4.23 15.79
N ARG A 205 -19.64 -3.08 15.33
CA ARG A 205 -19.68 -1.86 16.14
C ARG A 205 -20.78 -1.87 17.20
N ARG A 206 -21.82 -2.70 17.02
CA ARG A 206 -22.88 -2.93 18.00
C ARG A 206 -22.51 -3.93 19.10
N LYS A 207 -21.52 -4.80 18.83
CA LYS A 207 -20.94 -5.72 19.81
C LYS A 207 -19.95 -4.97 20.69
#